data_AF-A0A0Q9NHD2-F1
#
_entry.id   AF-A0A0Q9NHD2-F1
#
_cell.length_a   1.000
_cell.length_b   1.000
_cell.length_c   1.000
_cell.angle_alpha   90.00
_cell.angle_beta   90.00
_cell.angle_gamma   90.00
#
_symmetry.space_group_name_H-M   'P 1'
#
loop_
_entity.id
_entity.type
_entity.pdbx_description
1 polymer ?
#
loop_
_entity_poly.entity_id
_entity_poly.type
_entity_poly.pdbx_seq_one_letter_code
_entity_poly.pdbx_strand_id
1 'polypeptide(L)'
;MFHRQKRFTAYGSTLMLVLATLTVTSAATAAAAQQPPELCGPGSAINFDPSDFQTKPHIDNKWFPLKPGMQFTTTGEVSSSDGVHAHSVVSTVTGLTKVIDGITTQVVWDRDYDNGELVESELAFFAQSTSGAVWLFGEYPEEYENGKLAGAPSTFISGIAKAQAGIAMKATPRTDTPPYVQAYAPKVDFLDCGQVFKQDQHVCVPTGCYNDVLVIDEFNPLEPPDAGHQRKFYSAGTGLVKVTAVGGSDQEFMDLVKVRQLDARHFARVNEEALEQDARGYEVSRSVYAKTPRAQLCD
;
A
#
# COMPACT_ATOMS: atom_id res chain seq x y z
N MET A 1 -6.44 18.68 -5.92
CA MET A 1 -5.89 19.38 -7.11
C MET A 1 -4.37 19.38 -7.04
N PHE A 2 -3.72 18.25 -7.36
CA PHE A 2 -2.27 18.11 -7.24
C PHE A 2 -1.54 18.77 -8.39
N HIS A 3 -1.10 20.02 -8.18
CA HIS A 3 -0.22 20.74 -9.09
C HIS A 3 1.24 20.47 -8.72
N ARG A 4 1.82 19.36 -9.18
CA ARG A 4 3.28 19.16 -9.14
C ARG A 4 3.90 19.53 -10.48
N GLN A 5 4.61 20.65 -10.49
CA GLN A 5 5.22 21.26 -11.67
C GLN A 5 6.22 20.31 -12.36
N LYS A 6 5.95 19.98 -13.62
CA LYS A 6 6.92 19.39 -14.55
C LYS A 6 7.99 20.43 -14.88
N ARG A 7 9.25 20.16 -14.59
CA ARG A 7 10.39 20.86 -15.20
C ARG A 7 11.09 19.96 -16.20
N PHE A 8 10.88 20.29 -17.48
CA PHE A 8 11.71 19.86 -18.60
C PHE A 8 13.04 20.60 -18.56
N THR A 9 14.14 19.87 -18.71
CA THR A 9 15.39 20.41 -19.26
C THR A 9 16.04 19.37 -20.15
N ALA A 10 15.98 19.63 -21.45
CA ALA A 10 16.74 18.96 -22.49
C ALA A 10 18.19 19.46 -22.45
N TYR A 11 19.17 18.56 -22.50
CA TYR A 11 20.53 18.89 -22.92
C TYR A 11 21.11 17.78 -23.81
N GLY A 12 21.15 18.08 -25.11
CA GLY A 12 22.31 17.99 -25.98
C GLY A 12 23.17 16.74 -25.97
N SER A 13 22.97 15.90 -26.97
CA SER A 13 23.94 14.91 -27.45
C SER A 13 25.20 15.58 -28.01
N THR A 14 26.38 15.16 -27.54
CA THR A 14 27.63 15.21 -28.33
C THR A 14 28.41 13.90 -28.13
N LEU A 15 28.48 13.15 -29.23
CA LEU A 15 29.22 11.90 -29.37
C LEU A 15 30.70 12.25 -29.65
N MET A 16 31.61 11.86 -28.77
CA MET A 16 33.06 11.89 -28.99
C MET A 16 33.58 10.46 -29.04
N LEU A 17 33.94 9.99 -30.24
CA LEU A 17 34.65 8.73 -30.46
C LEU A 17 36.13 8.93 -30.05
N VAL A 18 36.59 8.18 -29.06
CA VAL A 18 38.02 8.01 -28.78
C VAL A 18 38.34 6.51 -28.88
N LEU A 19 39.09 6.15 -29.92
CA LEU A 19 39.69 4.82 -30.06
C LEU A 19 40.84 4.70 -29.05
N ALA A 20 40.67 3.85 -28.03
CA ALA A 20 41.74 3.42 -27.15
C ALA A 20 41.91 1.89 -27.28
N THR A 21 43.13 1.47 -27.58
CA THR A 21 43.56 0.08 -27.73
C THR A 21 43.46 -0.68 -26.40
N LEU A 22 42.59 -1.70 -26.34
CA LEU A 22 42.45 -2.58 -25.18
C LEU A 22 43.54 -3.66 -25.18
N THR A 23 44.38 -3.65 -24.14
CA THR A 23 45.09 -4.84 -23.65
C THR A 23 44.12 -5.62 -22.77
N VAL A 24 43.80 -6.86 -23.15
CA VAL A 24 42.88 -7.73 -22.39
C VAL A 24 43.64 -8.42 -21.27
N THR A 25 43.63 -7.85 -20.08
CA THR A 25 43.91 -8.59 -18.84
C THR A 25 42.61 -9.17 -18.31
N SER A 26 42.43 -10.49 -18.45
CA SER A 26 41.28 -11.20 -17.88
C SER A 26 41.46 -11.33 -16.36
N ALA A 27 41.08 -10.29 -15.62
CA ALA A 27 40.81 -10.42 -14.19
C ALA A 27 39.39 -10.98 -14.05
N ALA A 28 39.27 -12.21 -13.55
CA ALA A 28 37.99 -12.76 -13.14
C ALA A 28 37.48 -11.96 -11.93
N THR A 29 36.70 -10.91 -12.19
CA THR A 29 35.90 -10.26 -11.17
C THR A 29 34.79 -11.22 -10.78
N ALA A 30 34.93 -11.88 -9.63
CA ALA A 30 33.79 -12.45 -8.94
C ALA A 30 32.79 -11.31 -8.73
N ALA A 31 31.66 -11.35 -9.43
CA ALA A 31 30.58 -10.40 -9.23
C ALA A 31 30.10 -10.58 -7.79
N ALA A 32 30.49 -9.66 -6.90
CA ALA A 32 29.94 -9.59 -5.57
C ALA A 32 28.41 -9.46 -5.73
N ALA A 33 27.66 -10.42 -5.20
CA ALA A 33 26.21 -10.32 -5.18
C ALA A 33 25.86 -9.02 -4.45
N GLN A 34 25.26 -8.09 -5.19
CA GLN A 34 24.93 -6.78 -4.66
C GLN A 34 23.83 -6.98 -3.61
N GLN A 35 24.09 -6.58 -2.36
CA GLN A 35 23.11 -6.71 -1.28
C GLN A 35 21.82 -5.96 -1.66
N PRO A 36 20.63 -6.50 -1.31
CA PRO A 36 19.38 -5.80 -1.57
C PRO A 36 19.38 -4.42 -0.91
N PRO A 37 18.75 -3.40 -1.53
CA PRO A 37 18.74 -2.06 -0.98
C PRO A 37 17.96 -2.00 0.33
N GLU A 38 18.49 -1.26 1.30
CA GLU A 38 17.88 -0.99 2.60
C GLU A 38 17.13 0.35 2.58
N LEU A 39 15.90 0.33 2.05
CA LEU A 39 15.16 1.55 1.69
C LEU A 39 14.62 2.35 2.89
N CYS A 40 14.42 1.70 4.04
CA CYS A 40 13.94 2.33 5.29
C CYS A 40 15.02 2.35 6.39
N GLY A 41 16.29 2.30 6.00
CA GLY A 41 17.44 2.26 6.93
C GLY A 41 17.96 0.84 7.23
N PRO A 42 18.98 0.71 8.08
CA PRO A 42 19.69 -0.56 8.28
C PRO A 42 18.77 -1.73 8.65
N GLY A 43 18.92 -2.86 7.95
CA GLY A 43 18.12 -4.07 8.14
C GLY A 43 16.75 -4.06 7.46
N SER A 44 16.42 -3.04 6.67
CA SER A 44 15.12 -2.93 5.98
C SER A 44 15.07 -3.57 4.58
N ALA A 45 16.10 -4.30 4.18
CA ALA A 45 16.14 -5.03 2.92
C ALA A 45 14.90 -5.93 2.76
N ILE A 46 14.23 -5.81 1.60
CA ILE A 46 13.08 -6.65 1.26
C ILE A 46 13.59 -8.05 0.90
N ASN A 47 13.17 -9.05 1.67
CA ASN A 47 13.48 -10.46 1.43
C ASN A 47 12.19 -11.20 1.07
N PHE A 48 11.80 -11.12 -0.20
CA PHE A 48 10.62 -11.79 -0.73
C PHE A 48 10.98 -13.20 -1.21
N ASP A 49 10.29 -14.21 -0.69
CA ASP A 49 10.35 -15.60 -1.15
C ASP A 49 8.93 -16.09 -1.46
N PRO A 50 8.61 -16.40 -2.73
CA PRO A 50 7.28 -16.89 -3.09
C PRO A 50 6.86 -18.18 -2.37
N SER A 51 7.82 -19.00 -1.93
CA SER A 51 7.54 -20.26 -1.22
C SER A 51 7.05 -20.06 0.21
N ASP A 52 7.19 -18.85 0.76
CA ASP A 52 6.70 -18.51 2.09
C ASP A 52 5.18 -18.28 2.14
N PHE A 53 4.47 -18.35 1.02
CA PHE A 53 3.05 -17.99 0.95
C PHE A 53 2.13 -19.18 0.75
N GLN A 54 0.93 -19.06 1.31
CA GLN A 54 -0.12 -20.06 1.21
C GLN A 54 -0.72 -20.08 -0.20
N THR A 55 -1.18 -21.24 -0.67
CA THR A 55 -1.84 -21.36 -1.98
C THR A 55 -3.20 -20.69 -2.02
N LYS A 56 -3.94 -20.73 -0.89
CA LYS A 56 -5.17 -19.98 -0.68
C LYS A 56 -4.90 -18.89 0.37
N PRO A 57 -5.22 -17.61 0.09
CA PRO A 57 -4.96 -16.54 1.04
C PRO A 57 -5.90 -16.69 2.25
N HIS A 58 -5.29 -16.81 3.43
CA HIS A 58 -5.96 -16.71 4.72
C HIS A 58 -5.14 -15.75 5.58
N ILE A 59 -5.71 -14.58 5.86
CA ILE A 59 -5.03 -13.48 6.54
C ILE A 59 -5.68 -13.29 7.91
N ASP A 60 -5.11 -13.96 8.91
CA ASP A 60 -5.55 -13.98 10.31
C ASP A 60 -4.55 -13.30 11.26
N ASN A 61 -3.62 -12.50 10.72
CA ASN A 61 -2.71 -11.69 11.50
C ASN A 61 -3.48 -10.92 12.60
N LYS A 62 -2.98 -10.99 13.83
CA LYS A 62 -3.61 -10.39 15.02
C LYS A 62 -4.01 -8.93 14.80
N TRP A 63 -3.17 -8.16 14.12
CA TRP A 63 -3.29 -6.71 13.99
C TRP A 63 -3.92 -6.26 12.68
N PHE A 64 -3.91 -7.13 11.67
CA PHE A 64 -4.46 -6.83 10.35
C PHE A 64 -5.18 -8.04 9.76
N PRO A 65 -6.27 -8.51 10.40
CA PRO A 65 -7.04 -9.63 9.90
C PRO A 65 -7.91 -9.18 8.71
N LEU A 66 -7.82 -9.90 7.58
CA LEU A 66 -8.58 -9.59 6.38
C LEU A 66 -9.58 -10.70 6.09
N LYS A 67 -10.67 -10.72 6.85
CA LYS A 67 -11.77 -11.68 6.68
C LYS A 67 -12.75 -11.19 5.59
N PRO A 68 -13.01 -11.98 4.53
CA PRO A 68 -13.96 -11.60 3.48
C PRO A 68 -15.34 -11.18 4.00
N GLY A 69 -15.85 -10.10 3.43
CA GLY A 69 -17.12 -9.47 3.78
C GLY A 69 -17.07 -8.56 5.01
N MET A 70 -15.93 -8.44 5.69
CA MET A 70 -15.74 -7.37 6.68
C MET A 70 -15.63 -6.02 5.96
N GLN A 71 -16.33 -5.02 6.48
CA GLN A 71 -16.29 -3.64 6.03
C GLN A 71 -16.04 -2.70 7.21
N PHE A 72 -15.15 -1.76 6.99
CA PHE A 72 -14.71 -0.75 7.94
C PHE A 72 -14.98 0.64 7.36
N THR A 73 -15.43 1.55 8.20
CA THR A 73 -15.59 2.97 7.82
C THR A 73 -14.85 3.81 8.83
N THR A 74 -13.85 4.55 8.36
CA THR A 74 -13.16 5.59 9.12
C THR A 74 -13.63 6.96 8.63
N THR A 75 -13.76 7.91 9.54
CA THR A 75 -14.12 9.30 9.20
C THR A 75 -13.34 10.27 10.06
N GLY A 76 -13.14 11.48 9.55
CA GLY A 76 -12.47 12.54 10.26
C GLY A 76 -12.17 13.71 9.35
N GLU A 77 -10.99 14.30 9.49
CA GLU A 77 -10.63 15.54 8.79
C GLU A 77 -9.22 15.46 8.21
N VAL A 78 -9.05 16.05 7.03
CA VAL A 78 -7.76 16.35 6.43
C VAL A 78 -7.58 17.86 6.42
N SER A 79 -6.50 18.34 7.04
CA SER A 79 -6.06 19.73 6.96
C SER A 79 -4.97 19.84 5.92
N SER A 80 -5.08 20.78 5.01
CA SER A 80 -4.14 21.02 3.91
C SER A 80 -4.06 22.51 3.58
N SER A 81 -3.26 22.87 2.57
CA SER A 81 -3.08 24.27 2.16
C SER A 81 -4.37 24.98 1.69
N ASP A 82 -5.37 24.23 1.26
CA ASP A 82 -6.67 24.70 0.77
C ASP A 82 -7.80 24.70 1.82
N GLY A 83 -7.56 24.12 3.00
CA GLY A 83 -8.51 24.20 4.11
C GLY A 83 -8.53 22.94 4.97
N VAL A 84 -9.61 22.82 5.76
CA VAL A 84 -9.93 21.61 6.51
C VAL A 84 -11.14 20.98 5.84
N HIS A 85 -11.01 19.71 5.51
CA HIS A 85 -11.97 18.96 4.71
C HIS A 85 -12.45 17.72 5.46
N ALA A 86 -13.75 17.44 5.36
CA ALA A 86 -14.30 16.21 5.93
C ALA A 86 -13.87 15.02 5.08
N HIS A 87 -13.39 13.97 5.71
CA HIS A 87 -12.80 12.82 5.02
C HIS A 87 -13.41 11.51 5.51
N SER A 88 -13.57 10.54 4.61
CA SER A 88 -14.13 9.22 4.94
C SER A 88 -13.53 8.15 4.04
N VAL A 89 -13.10 7.03 4.64
CA VAL A 89 -12.64 5.85 3.88
C VAL A 89 -13.53 4.65 4.19
N VAL A 90 -13.98 3.94 3.16
CA VAL A 90 -14.73 2.68 3.28
C VAL A 90 -13.90 1.53 2.73
N SER A 91 -13.26 0.81 3.63
CA SER A 91 -12.48 -0.38 3.31
C SER A 91 -13.32 -1.66 3.38
N THR A 92 -13.26 -2.50 2.35
CA THR A 92 -14.00 -3.77 2.32
C THR A 92 -13.12 -4.92 1.87
N VAL A 93 -13.01 -5.95 2.71
CA VAL A 93 -12.35 -7.20 2.31
C VAL A 93 -13.28 -7.95 1.37
N THR A 94 -12.91 -8.08 0.10
CA THR A 94 -13.77 -8.71 -0.91
C THR A 94 -13.71 -10.24 -0.81
N GLY A 95 -14.54 -10.93 -1.58
CA GLY A 95 -14.41 -12.37 -1.84
C GLY A 95 -13.47 -12.69 -3.01
N LEU A 96 -12.72 -11.70 -3.50
CA LEU A 96 -11.89 -11.83 -4.68
C LEU A 96 -10.45 -12.15 -4.33
N THR A 97 -9.81 -12.89 -5.23
CA THR A 97 -8.37 -13.15 -5.23
C THR A 97 -7.77 -12.74 -6.56
N LYS A 98 -6.48 -12.39 -6.54
CA LYS A 98 -5.71 -12.08 -7.75
C LYS A 98 -4.30 -12.62 -7.60
N VAL A 99 -3.75 -13.17 -8.67
CA VAL A 99 -2.36 -13.65 -8.68
C VAL A 99 -1.43 -12.50 -9.03
N ILE A 100 -0.52 -12.16 -8.11
CA ILE A 100 0.52 -11.14 -8.30
C ILE A 100 1.85 -11.73 -7.91
N ASP A 101 2.83 -11.60 -8.81
CA ASP A 101 4.20 -12.10 -8.58
C ASP A 101 4.26 -13.58 -8.15
N GLY A 102 3.36 -14.39 -8.72
CA GLY A 102 3.21 -15.81 -8.41
C GLY A 102 2.40 -16.14 -7.15
N ILE A 103 1.94 -15.14 -6.39
CA ILE A 103 1.21 -15.30 -5.13
C ILE A 103 -0.27 -15.03 -5.30
N THR A 104 -1.12 -15.90 -4.76
CA THR A 104 -2.56 -15.66 -4.68
C THR A 104 -2.85 -14.70 -3.53
N THR A 105 -3.20 -13.46 -3.89
CA THR A 105 -3.49 -12.38 -2.95
C THR A 105 -5.00 -12.24 -2.71
N GLN A 106 -5.37 -11.85 -1.49
CA GLN A 106 -6.69 -11.34 -1.13
C GLN A 106 -6.83 -9.90 -1.63
N VAL A 107 -7.96 -9.59 -2.28
CA VAL A 107 -8.26 -8.23 -2.75
C VAL A 107 -9.05 -7.48 -1.67
N VAL A 108 -8.56 -6.32 -1.29
CA VAL A 108 -9.27 -5.32 -0.48
C VAL A 108 -9.69 -4.19 -1.39
N TRP A 109 -10.93 -3.71 -1.23
CA TRP A 109 -11.48 -2.60 -1.99
C TRP A 109 -11.70 -1.40 -1.09
N ASP A 110 -10.87 -0.39 -1.29
CA ASP A 110 -10.88 0.86 -0.54
C ASP A 110 -11.50 1.97 -1.39
N ARG A 111 -12.29 2.83 -0.74
CA ARG A 111 -12.93 3.97 -1.37
C ARG A 111 -12.76 5.17 -0.48
N ASP A 112 -12.15 6.19 -1.03
CA ASP A 112 -11.82 7.41 -0.34
C ASP A 112 -12.74 8.56 -0.80
N TYR A 113 -13.28 9.28 0.18
CA TYR A 113 -14.23 10.35 -0.01
C TYR A 113 -13.74 11.64 0.65
N ASP A 114 -13.63 12.70 -0.15
CA ASP A 114 -13.42 14.06 0.31
C ASP A 114 -14.72 14.86 0.21
N ASN A 115 -15.19 15.41 1.33
CA ASN A 115 -16.47 16.13 1.46
C ASN A 115 -17.66 15.35 0.87
N GLY A 116 -17.60 14.02 0.91
CA GLY A 116 -18.62 13.10 0.39
C GLY A 116 -18.52 12.80 -1.10
N GLU A 117 -17.55 13.36 -1.83
CA GLU A 117 -17.24 13.01 -3.21
C GLU A 117 -16.18 11.91 -3.25
N LEU A 118 -16.40 10.87 -4.06
CA LEU A 118 -15.39 9.83 -4.29
C LEU A 118 -14.19 10.46 -5.01
N VAL A 119 -13.02 10.46 -4.37
CA VAL A 119 -11.77 10.99 -4.95
C VAL A 119 -10.83 9.87 -5.38
N GLU A 120 -10.89 8.73 -4.72
CA GLU A 120 -10.12 7.55 -5.08
C GLU A 120 -10.92 6.27 -4.81
N SER A 121 -10.78 5.29 -5.68
CA SER A 121 -11.19 3.92 -5.40
C SER A 121 -10.06 2.97 -5.73
N GLU A 122 -9.65 2.14 -4.79
CA GLU A 122 -8.44 1.33 -4.90
C GLU A 122 -8.71 -0.16 -4.72
N LEU A 123 -8.09 -0.99 -5.58
CA LEU A 123 -7.91 -2.42 -5.31
C LEU A 123 -6.49 -2.66 -4.79
N ALA A 124 -6.39 -3.04 -3.52
CA ALA A 124 -5.13 -3.39 -2.86
C ALA A 124 -5.01 -4.91 -2.66
N PHE A 125 -3.78 -5.41 -2.78
CA PHE A 125 -3.51 -6.85 -2.87
C PHE A 125 -2.65 -7.34 -1.71
N PHE A 126 -3.20 -8.19 -0.86
CA PHE A 126 -2.51 -8.66 0.33
C PHE A 126 -2.33 -10.18 0.35
N ALA A 127 -1.22 -10.67 0.90
CA ALA A 127 -1.10 -12.06 1.30
C ALA A 127 -0.34 -12.20 2.62
N GLN A 128 -0.66 -13.24 3.38
CA GLN A 128 0.05 -13.54 4.62
C GLN A 128 1.06 -14.65 4.38
N SER A 129 2.31 -14.41 4.78
CA SER A 129 3.34 -15.44 4.80
C SER A 129 3.03 -16.52 5.86
N THR A 130 3.63 -17.69 5.72
CA THR A 130 3.56 -18.79 6.69
C THR A 130 4.11 -18.41 8.06
N SER A 131 5.01 -17.42 8.12
CA SER A 131 5.49 -16.81 9.36
C SER A 131 4.49 -15.83 10.01
N GLY A 132 3.40 -15.48 9.33
CA GLY A 132 2.31 -14.64 9.85
C GLY A 132 2.41 -13.15 9.53
N ALA A 133 3.38 -12.72 8.72
CA ALA A 133 3.49 -11.33 8.28
C ALA A 133 2.53 -11.09 7.11
N VAL A 134 1.81 -9.97 7.11
CA VAL A 134 0.96 -9.57 5.99
C VAL A 134 1.78 -8.69 5.06
N TRP A 135 1.76 -9.01 3.78
CA TRP A 135 2.49 -8.33 2.73
C TRP A 135 1.54 -7.59 1.78
N LEU A 136 1.94 -6.40 1.34
CA LEU A 136 1.27 -5.62 0.30
C LEU A 136 1.97 -5.87 -1.04
N PHE A 137 1.25 -6.43 -2.00
CA PHE A 137 1.77 -6.84 -3.30
C PHE A 137 1.52 -5.83 -4.41
N GLY A 138 0.66 -4.85 -4.20
CA GLY A 138 0.29 -3.89 -5.22
C GLY A 138 -0.98 -3.14 -4.88
N GLU A 139 -1.18 -2.06 -5.62
CA GLU A 139 -2.33 -1.18 -5.53
C GLU A 139 -2.74 -0.72 -6.94
N TYR A 140 -4.04 -0.65 -7.15
CA TYR A 140 -4.66 -0.05 -8.34
C TYR A 140 -5.65 1.04 -7.91
N PRO A 141 -5.14 2.25 -7.60
CA PRO A 141 -5.96 3.41 -7.25
C PRO A 141 -6.49 4.09 -8.50
N GLU A 142 -7.80 4.03 -8.71
CA GLU A 142 -8.52 4.86 -9.66
C GLU A 142 -8.81 6.23 -9.04
N GLU A 143 -8.26 7.29 -9.62
CA GLU A 143 -8.49 8.68 -9.20
C GLU A 143 -9.72 9.26 -9.92
N TYR A 144 -10.53 10.02 -9.19
CA TYR A 144 -11.77 10.62 -9.68
C TYR A 144 -11.77 12.14 -9.54
N GLU A 145 -12.24 12.82 -10.58
CA GLU A 145 -12.45 14.27 -10.58
C GLU A 145 -13.85 14.59 -11.10
N ASN A 146 -14.65 15.32 -10.31
CA ASN A 146 -16.03 15.68 -10.64
C ASN A 146 -16.90 14.45 -10.98
N GLY A 147 -16.75 13.40 -10.17
CA GLY A 147 -17.42 12.10 -10.36
C GLY A 147 -17.04 11.31 -11.61
N LYS A 148 -15.92 11.64 -12.28
CA LYS A 148 -15.43 10.92 -13.46
C LYS A 148 -14.03 10.36 -13.22
N LEU A 149 -13.80 9.14 -13.71
CA LEU A 149 -12.47 8.52 -13.69
C LEU A 149 -11.46 9.39 -14.45
N ALA A 150 -10.46 9.89 -13.74
CA ALA A 150 -9.36 10.68 -14.29
C ALA A 150 -8.19 9.79 -14.75
N GLY A 151 -7.98 8.66 -14.06
CA GLY A 151 -6.95 7.68 -14.40
C GLY A 151 -6.58 6.82 -13.20
N ALA A 152 -5.42 6.16 -13.29
CA ALA A 152 -4.83 5.41 -12.18
C ALA A 152 -3.29 5.57 -12.19
N PRO A 153 -2.78 6.81 -12.06
CA PRO A 153 -1.37 7.12 -12.33
C PRO A 153 -0.43 6.45 -11.33
N SER A 154 -0.91 6.17 -10.11
CA SER A 154 -0.14 5.59 -9.01
C SER A 154 -0.21 4.05 -8.94
N THR A 155 -0.69 3.39 -9.99
CA THR A 155 -0.74 1.92 -10.04
C THR A 155 0.66 1.31 -9.85
N PHE A 156 0.81 0.39 -8.91
CA PHE A 156 1.98 -0.47 -8.81
C PHE A 156 1.63 -1.93 -8.52
N ILE A 157 2.45 -2.85 -9.03
CA ILE A 157 2.27 -4.30 -8.87
C ILE A 157 3.65 -4.94 -8.72
N SER A 158 3.86 -5.71 -7.65
CA SER A 158 5.12 -6.43 -7.38
C SER A 158 5.57 -7.26 -8.58
N GLY A 159 6.88 -7.25 -8.83
CA GLY A 159 7.49 -7.95 -9.96
C GLY A 159 7.37 -7.21 -11.29
N ILE A 160 6.63 -6.09 -11.35
CA ILE A 160 6.48 -5.27 -12.56
C ILE A 160 7.08 -3.88 -12.32
N ALA A 161 7.79 -3.35 -13.33
CA ALA A 161 8.38 -2.01 -13.29
C ALA A 161 9.28 -1.74 -12.05
N LYS A 162 9.94 -2.79 -11.55
CA LYS A 162 10.78 -2.79 -10.33
C LYS A 162 10.02 -2.53 -9.03
N ALA A 163 8.69 -2.59 -9.03
CA ALA A 163 7.94 -2.58 -7.78
C ALA A 163 8.19 -3.87 -7.00
N GLN A 164 8.27 -3.74 -5.68
CA GLN A 164 8.56 -4.82 -4.75
C GLN A 164 7.50 -4.82 -3.65
N ALA A 165 6.87 -5.97 -3.43
CA ALA A 165 6.02 -6.19 -2.27
C ALA A 165 6.80 -5.97 -0.97
N GLY A 166 6.15 -5.38 0.02
CA GLY A 166 6.71 -5.18 1.37
C GLY A 166 5.77 -5.71 2.45
N ILE A 167 6.17 -5.55 3.71
CA ILE A 167 5.42 -6.04 4.87
C ILE A 167 4.44 -4.95 5.29
N ALA A 168 3.15 -5.10 5.01
CA ALA A 168 2.11 -4.20 5.51
C ALA A 168 1.98 -4.28 7.05
N MET A 169 2.06 -5.50 7.60
CA MET A 169 1.96 -5.74 9.04
C MET A 169 2.84 -6.92 9.48
N LYS A 170 3.67 -6.71 10.51
CA LYS A 170 4.56 -7.77 11.02
C LYS A 170 3.77 -8.86 11.74
N ALA A 171 4.27 -10.09 11.71
CA ALA A 171 3.72 -11.21 12.48
C ALA A 171 3.79 -10.98 14.00
N THR A 172 4.93 -10.46 14.46
CA THR A 172 5.19 -10.15 15.87
C THR A 172 5.85 -8.79 15.98
N PRO A 173 5.08 -7.69 15.90
CA PRO A 173 5.59 -6.33 16.02
C PRO A 173 6.32 -6.11 17.36
N ARG A 174 7.47 -5.44 17.34
CA ARG A 174 8.23 -5.06 18.54
C ARG A 174 8.84 -3.67 18.38
N THR A 175 8.79 -2.85 19.43
CA THR A 175 9.25 -1.45 19.43
C THR A 175 10.77 -1.30 19.34
N ASP A 176 11.52 -2.36 19.63
CA ASP A 176 12.99 -2.42 19.57
C ASP A 176 13.50 -2.93 18.21
N THR A 177 12.68 -2.87 17.16
CA THR A 177 13.06 -3.31 15.81
C THR A 177 13.19 -2.14 14.84
N PRO A 178 14.10 -2.23 13.85
CA PRO A 178 14.24 -1.19 12.82
C PRO A 178 12.95 -1.00 12.00
N PRO A 179 12.82 0.14 11.31
CA PRO A 179 11.80 0.32 10.29
C PRO A 179 11.87 -0.76 9.19
N TYR A 180 10.76 -0.99 8.53
CA TYR A 180 10.60 -1.97 7.46
C TYR A 180 9.87 -1.37 6.28
N VAL A 181 10.13 -1.87 5.07
CA VAL A 181 9.42 -1.44 3.86
C VAL A 181 8.01 -2.04 3.85
N GLN A 182 6.99 -1.21 3.73
CA GLN A 182 5.59 -1.61 3.52
C GLN A 182 5.29 -1.88 2.06
N ALA A 183 5.82 -1.07 1.14
CA ALA A 183 5.99 -1.38 -0.28
C ALA A 183 6.95 -0.38 -0.94
N TYR A 184 7.48 -0.75 -2.11
CA TYR A 184 8.35 0.12 -2.90
C TYR A 184 8.00 0.02 -4.39
N ALA A 185 7.70 1.16 -5.03
CA ALA A 185 7.44 1.22 -6.45
C ALA A 185 8.06 2.50 -7.06
N PRO A 186 9.32 2.44 -7.51
CA PRO A 186 10.05 3.62 -7.97
C PRO A 186 9.50 4.24 -9.26
N LYS A 187 8.65 3.52 -10.00
CA LYS A 187 8.06 4.04 -11.24
C LYS A 187 6.99 5.11 -10.98
N VAL A 188 6.38 5.07 -9.80
CA VAL A 188 5.32 5.98 -9.34
C VAL A 188 5.77 6.77 -8.10
N ASP A 189 7.09 6.84 -7.87
CA ASP A 189 7.70 7.53 -6.72
C ASP A 189 7.16 7.10 -5.35
N PHE A 190 6.75 5.83 -5.23
CA PHE A 190 6.18 5.27 -4.00
C PHE A 190 7.24 4.52 -3.18
N LEU A 191 7.36 4.90 -1.92
CA LEU A 191 8.05 4.15 -0.88
C LEU A 191 7.30 4.40 0.42
N ASP A 192 6.87 3.34 1.07
CA ASP A 192 6.27 3.44 2.39
C ASP A 192 7.05 2.59 3.40
N CYS A 193 7.27 3.14 4.57
CA CYS A 193 8.07 2.55 5.63
C CYS A 193 7.28 2.54 6.92
N GLY A 194 7.16 1.37 7.55
CA GLY A 194 6.55 1.22 8.86
C GLY A 194 7.60 1.07 9.95
N GLN A 195 7.36 1.66 11.12
CA GLN A 195 8.09 1.40 12.35
C GLN A 195 7.11 1.14 13.50
N VAL A 196 7.38 0.11 14.29
CA VAL A 196 6.58 -0.15 15.49
C VAL A 196 6.88 0.93 16.53
N PHE A 197 5.95 1.86 16.71
CA PHE A 197 6.12 3.03 17.58
C PHE A 197 5.79 2.71 19.04
N LYS A 198 4.60 2.13 19.26
CA LYS A 198 4.10 1.79 20.60
C LYS A 198 3.26 0.51 20.56
N GLN A 199 3.17 -0.14 21.70
CA GLN A 199 2.28 -1.29 21.95
C GLN A 199 1.51 -1.06 23.25
N ASP A 200 0.54 -1.91 23.54
CA ASP A 200 -0.24 -1.88 24.78
C ASP A 200 -0.95 -0.54 25.03
N GLN A 201 -1.34 0.16 23.96
CA GLN A 201 -2.06 1.42 24.08
C GLN A 201 -3.55 1.20 24.38
N HIS A 202 -4.17 2.19 25.00
CA HIS A 202 -5.62 2.29 25.19
C HIS A 202 -6.14 3.45 24.34
N VAL A 203 -7.12 3.18 23.46
CA VAL A 203 -7.66 4.17 22.53
C VAL A 203 -9.17 4.05 22.47
N CYS A 204 -9.88 5.18 22.60
CA CYS A 204 -11.32 5.26 22.37
C CYS A 204 -11.62 5.97 21.06
N VAL A 205 -12.52 5.38 20.27
CA VAL A 205 -13.08 5.91 19.02
C VAL A 205 -14.59 5.65 19.03
N PRO A 206 -15.38 6.13 18.04
CA PRO A 206 -16.83 6.01 18.11
C PRO A 206 -17.37 4.57 18.15
N THR A 207 -16.61 3.59 17.65
CA THR A 207 -16.97 2.15 17.77
C THR A 207 -16.72 1.55 19.16
N GLY A 208 -16.00 2.24 20.04
CA GLY A 208 -15.72 1.78 21.40
C GLY A 208 -14.29 2.11 21.86
N CYS A 209 -13.95 1.59 23.04
CA CYS A 209 -12.59 1.67 23.57
C CYS A 209 -11.87 0.34 23.39
N TYR A 210 -10.67 0.41 22.83
CA TYR A 210 -9.80 -0.71 22.52
C TYR A 210 -8.61 -0.70 23.48
N ASN A 211 -8.33 -1.87 24.06
CA ASN A 211 -7.08 -2.16 24.76
C ASN A 211 -6.17 -2.94 23.82
N ASP A 212 -4.88 -3.05 24.19
CA ASP A 212 -3.89 -3.78 23.38
C ASP A 212 -3.87 -3.24 21.94
N VAL A 213 -3.59 -1.94 21.81
CA VAL A 213 -3.48 -1.24 20.54
C VAL A 213 -2.00 -1.07 20.18
N LEU A 214 -1.67 -1.56 18.99
CA LEU A 214 -0.39 -1.36 18.31
C LEU A 214 -0.40 -0.03 17.57
N VAL A 215 0.69 0.74 17.66
CA VAL A 215 0.87 1.97 16.89
C VAL A 215 2.04 1.78 15.94
N ILE A 216 1.79 1.95 14.66
CA ILE A 216 2.81 2.00 13.61
C ILE A 216 3.01 3.46 13.20
N ASP A 217 4.25 3.91 13.20
CA ASP A 217 4.70 5.14 12.56
C ASP A 217 4.94 4.79 11.08
N GLU A 218 4.18 5.39 10.17
CA GLU A 218 4.29 5.15 8.72
C GLU A 218 4.77 6.42 8.04
N PHE A 219 5.87 6.33 7.29
CA PHE A 219 6.58 7.48 6.72
C PHE A 219 7.22 7.15 5.37
N ASN A 220 7.43 8.18 4.54
CA ASN A 220 8.09 8.07 3.25
C ASN A 220 9.47 8.76 3.24
N PRO A 221 10.59 8.01 3.25
CA PRO A 221 11.94 8.58 3.16
C PRO A 221 12.25 9.37 1.87
N LEU A 222 11.41 9.27 0.84
CA LEU A 222 11.56 10.06 -0.39
C LEU A 222 11.00 11.48 -0.23
N GLU A 223 10.19 11.73 0.80
CA GLU A 223 9.63 13.04 1.09
C GLU A 223 10.57 13.90 1.93
N PRO A 224 10.45 15.24 1.82
CA PRO A 224 11.16 16.14 2.72
C PRO A 224 10.85 15.84 4.21
N PRO A 225 11.81 15.98 5.13
CA PRO A 225 11.58 15.70 6.55
C PRO A 225 10.46 16.51 7.21
N ASP A 226 10.09 17.65 6.63
CA ASP A 226 9.02 18.54 7.09
C ASP A 226 7.64 18.24 6.48
N ALA A 227 7.55 17.26 5.56
CA ALA A 227 6.28 16.83 4.95
C ALA A 227 5.31 16.23 5.98
N GLY A 228 5.83 15.78 7.13
CA GLY A 228 5.05 15.06 8.13
C GLY A 228 4.92 13.58 7.78
N HIS A 229 4.20 12.85 8.62
CA HIS A 229 3.94 11.43 8.44
C HIS A 229 2.74 11.01 9.29
N GLN A 230 2.37 9.73 9.24
CA GLN A 230 1.17 9.23 9.91
C GLN A 230 1.51 8.24 11.03
N ARG A 231 0.62 8.19 12.02
CA ARG A 231 0.53 7.08 12.97
C ARG A 231 -0.79 6.37 12.80
N LYS A 232 -0.69 5.07 12.54
CA LYS A 232 -1.82 4.18 12.40
C LYS A 232 -1.94 3.28 13.63
N PHE A 233 -3.12 3.27 14.22
CA PHE A 233 -3.43 2.54 15.44
C PHE A 233 -4.22 1.29 15.08
N TYR A 234 -3.69 0.12 15.40
CA TYR A 234 -4.27 -1.17 15.08
C TYR A 234 -4.69 -1.90 16.36
N SER A 235 -5.96 -2.29 16.46
CA SER A 235 -6.44 -3.12 17.56
C SER A 235 -6.47 -4.59 17.17
N ALA A 236 -6.08 -5.45 18.12
CA ALA A 236 -6.12 -6.89 17.96
C ALA A 236 -7.52 -7.40 17.52
N GLY A 237 -7.56 -8.15 16.42
CA GLY A 237 -8.78 -8.73 15.85
C GLY A 237 -9.68 -7.76 15.08
N THR A 238 -9.44 -6.45 15.18
CA THR A 238 -10.24 -5.43 14.47
C THR A 238 -9.50 -4.82 13.29
N GLY A 239 -8.19 -4.57 13.40
CA GLY A 239 -7.45 -3.83 12.37
C GLY A 239 -7.29 -2.36 12.74
N LEU A 240 -7.19 -1.50 11.72
CA LEU A 240 -7.03 -0.06 11.86
C LEU A 240 -8.23 0.57 12.58
N VAL A 241 -7.98 1.25 13.70
CA VAL A 241 -9.01 1.94 14.48
C VAL A 241 -8.86 3.46 14.48
N LYS A 242 -7.66 3.99 14.25
CA LYS A 242 -7.38 5.44 14.25
C LYS A 242 -6.17 5.78 13.39
N VAL A 243 -6.20 6.95 12.75
CA VAL A 243 -5.06 7.59 12.05
C VAL A 243 -4.83 8.96 12.68
N THR A 244 -3.57 9.35 12.87
CA THR A 244 -3.20 10.70 13.30
C THR A 244 -1.96 11.18 12.57
N ALA A 245 -1.91 12.46 12.21
CA ALA A 245 -0.72 13.08 11.65
C ALA A 245 0.37 13.40 12.69
N VAL A 246 1.61 13.46 12.23
CA VAL A 246 2.79 13.93 12.96
C VAL A 246 3.55 14.92 12.09
N GLY A 247 3.51 16.21 12.44
CA GLY A 247 4.12 17.26 11.63
C GLY A 247 3.39 17.47 10.30
N GLY A 248 4.05 18.12 9.34
CA GLY A 248 3.48 18.36 8.01
C GLY A 248 2.45 19.50 7.96
N SER A 249 2.29 20.08 6.76
CA SER A 249 1.18 20.97 6.44
C SER A 249 -0.10 20.21 6.11
N ASP A 250 0.06 18.99 5.58
CA ASP A 250 -1.04 18.12 5.21
C ASP A 250 -1.20 17.07 6.32
N GLN A 251 -2.31 17.15 7.06
CA GLN A 251 -2.53 16.39 8.28
C GLN A 251 -3.88 15.66 8.24
N GLU A 252 -3.85 14.35 8.39
CA GLU A 252 -5.03 13.50 8.46
C GLU A 252 -5.28 13.00 9.89
N PHE A 253 -6.54 13.09 10.33
CA PHE A 253 -7.01 12.50 11.58
C PHE A 253 -8.31 11.75 11.33
N MET A 254 -8.30 10.43 11.54
CA MET A 254 -9.43 9.57 11.22
C MET A 254 -9.74 8.61 12.37
N ASP A 255 -11.02 8.37 12.61
CA ASP A 255 -11.51 7.41 13.59
C ASP A 255 -12.40 6.35 12.96
N LEU A 256 -12.26 5.11 13.42
CA LEU A 256 -13.16 4.03 13.04
C LEU A 256 -14.54 4.25 13.65
N VAL A 257 -15.50 4.58 12.77
CA VAL A 257 -16.89 4.87 13.13
C VAL A 257 -17.84 3.71 12.88
N LYS A 258 -17.43 2.73 12.05
CA LYS A 258 -18.27 1.57 11.75
C LYS A 258 -17.46 0.34 11.40
N VAL A 259 -17.87 -0.80 11.94
CA VAL A 259 -17.42 -2.13 11.54
C VAL A 259 -18.65 -3.00 11.30
N ARG A 260 -18.69 -3.73 10.20
CA ARG A 260 -19.76 -4.71 9.95
C ARG A 260 -19.29 -5.88 9.11
N GLN A 261 -19.88 -7.05 9.37
CA GLN A 261 -19.92 -8.14 8.41
C GLN A 261 -21.08 -7.88 7.44
N LEU A 262 -20.79 -7.84 6.14
CA LEU A 262 -21.80 -7.72 5.10
C LEU A 262 -22.66 -8.99 5.03
N ASP A 263 -23.97 -8.81 4.82
CA ASP A 263 -24.83 -9.92 4.43
C ASP A 263 -24.53 -10.38 2.99
N ALA A 264 -25.05 -11.55 2.62
CA ALA A 264 -24.76 -12.16 1.32
C ALA A 264 -25.10 -11.26 0.12
N ARG A 265 -26.16 -10.45 0.20
CA ARG A 265 -26.58 -9.56 -0.89
C ARG A 265 -25.60 -8.41 -1.05
N HIS A 266 -25.26 -7.73 0.04
CA HIS A 266 -24.30 -6.63 0.00
C HIS A 266 -22.89 -7.11 -0.36
N PHE A 267 -22.51 -8.30 0.11
CA PHE A 267 -21.21 -8.88 -0.20
C PHE A 267 -21.08 -9.26 -1.69
N ALA A 268 -22.13 -9.86 -2.28
CA ALA A 268 -22.16 -10.14 -3.72
C ALA A 268 -22.02 -8.86 -4.56
N ARG A 269 -22.73 -7.79 -4.19
CA ARG A 269 -22.62 -6.47 -4.86
C ARG A 269 -21.21 -5.90 -4.79
N VAL A 270 -20.58 -5.94 -3.61
CA VAL A 270 -19.19 -5.49 -3.45
C VAL A 270 -18.24 -6.25 -4.39
N ASN A 271 -18.41 -7.57 -4.51
CA ASN A 271 -17.57 -8.37 -5.39
C ASN A 271 -17.81 -8.04 -6.87
N GLU A 272 -19.05 -7.77 -7.27
CA GLU A 272 -19.40 -7.33 -8.62
C GLU A 272 -18.74 -5.99 -8.95
N GLU A 273 -18.90 -4.98 -8.09
CA GLU A 273 -18.32 -3.64 -8.29
C GLU A 273 -16.78 -3.65 -8.30
N ALA A 274 -16.15 -4.45 -7.42
CA ALA A 274 -14.70 -4.63 -7.43
C ALA A 274 -14.19 -5.36 -8.70
N LEU A 275 -14.96 -6.30 -9.25
CA LEU A 275 -14.64 -6.96 -10.53
C LEU A 275 -14.79 -6.00 -11.71
N GLU A 276 -15.77 -5.08 -11.67
CA GLU A 276 -15.87 -4.01 -12.68
C GLU A 276 -14.63 -3.12 -12.66
N GLN A 277 -14.11 -2.78 -11.47
CA GLN A 277 -12.86 -2.03 -11.33
C GLN A 277 -11.64 -2.83 -11.82
N ASP A 278 -11.50 -4.12 -11.46
CA ASP A 278 -10.46 -4.99 -12.01
C ASP A 278 -10.53 -4.98 -13.55
N ALA A 279 -11.74 -5.09 -14.13
CA ALA A 279 -11.93 -5.09 -15.56
C ALA A 279 -11.47 -3.79 -16.24
N ARG A 280 -11.79 -2.62 -15.66
CA ARG A 280 -11.32 -1.31 -16.13
C ARG A 280 -9.80 -1.20 -16.10
N GLY A 281 -9.15 -1.77 -15.08
CA GLY A 281 -7.69 -1.74 -14.93
C GLY A 281 -6.90 -2.25 -16.14
N TYR A 282 -7.47 -3.17 -16.92
CA TYR A 282 -6.85 -3.68 -18.16
C TYR A 282 -6.78 -2.64 -19.28
N GLU A 283 -7.67 -1.64 -19.25
CA GLU A 283 -7.71 -0.57 -20.24
C GLU A 283 -6.98 0.68 -19.74
N VAL A 284 -7.13 1.00 -18.44
CA VAL A 284 -6.58 2.19 -17.79
C VAL A 284 -5.07 2.04 -17.53
N SER A 285 -4.63 0.90 -17.00
CA SER A 285 -3.22 0.65 -16.63
C SER A 285 -2.60 -0.48 -17.47
N ARG A 286 -2.48 -0.22 -18.77
CA ARG A 286 -2.02 -1.22 -19.77
C ARG A 286 -0.60 -1.71 -19.60
N SER A 287 0.28 -0.87 -19.05
CA SER A 287 1.70 -1.18 -18.88
C SER A 287 2.02 -1.89 -17.57
N VAL A 288 1.13 -1.81 -16.57
CA VAL A 288 1.35 -2.37 -15.23
C VAL A 288 0.22 -3.34 -14.87
N TYR A 289 -0.98 -2.85 -14.55
CA TYR A 289 -2.07 -3.71 -14.07
C TYR A 289 -2.46 -4.80 -15.07
N ALA A 290 -2.57 -4.44 -16.36
CA ALA A 290 -2.98 -5.36 -17.42
C ALA A 290 -1.98 -6.51 -17.69
N LYS A 291 -0.82 -6.51 -17.03
CA LYS A 291 0.17 -7.60 -17.09
C LYS A 291 -0.09 -8.71 -16.08
N THR A 292 -1.14 -8.58 -15.26
CA THR A 292 -1.55 -9.58 -14.27
C THR A 292 -2.76 -10.38 -14.75
N PRO A 293 -2.94 -11.62 -14.27
CA PRO A 293 -4.21 -12.34 -14.38
C PRO A 293 -5.37 -11.56 -13.75
N ARG A 294 -6.59 -11.77 -14.25
CA ARG A 294 -7.81 -11.12 -13.72
C ARG A 294 -8.09 -11.55 -12.29
N ALA A 295 -8.68 -10.65 -11.51
CA ALA A 295 -9.25 -11.04 -10.23
C ALA A 295 -10.40 -12.03 -10.46
N GLN A 296 -10.60 -12.94 -9.51
CA GLN A 296 -11.64 -13.96 -9.55
C GLN A 296 -12.23 -14.17 -8.15
N LEU A 297 -13.48 -14.62 -8.08
CA LEU A 297 -14.05 -15.07 -6.82
C LEU A 297 -13.22 -16.24 -6.26
N CYS A 298 -12.97 -16.21 -4.96
CA CYS A 298 -12.33 -17.31 -4.26
C CYS A 298 -13.27 -18.51 -4.21
N ASP A 299 -12.83 -19.64 -4.78
CA ASP A 299 -13.53 -20.94 -4.72
C ASP A 299 -13.36 -21.66 -3.37
#